data_AF-C4Y1R0-F1
#
_entry.id   AF-C4Y1R0-F1
#
_cell.length_a   1.000
_cell.length_b   1.000
_cell.length_c   1.000
_cell.angle_alpha   90.00
_cell.angle_beta   90.00
_cell.angle_gamma   90.00
#
_symmetry.space_group_name_H-M   'P 1'
#
loop_
_entity.id
_entity.type
_entity.pdbx_description
1 polymer ?
#
loop_
_entity_poly.entity_id
_entity_poly.type
_entity_poly.pdbx_seq_one_letter_code
_entity_poly.pdbx_strand_id
1 'polypeptide(L)'
;MPPEFRGAKSIKTIQRQAIRNRLSSHFVNKRFASSLCYSQYAYFLQLHDTARPVVEPTMSFSAGTVSPPRPRQKHKQAKTISHPWQKLLSCRQAKRLHVRPGCTTLGTPHINNGPSATGANVRPSHLLSFFLFPSFFPSLRFPMWWFLLALPLLAYALDPIEIKGNAFFVKGSQDRFYMRGLDYQPGGSSKLYDPLADPTTCERDIKYFKELGINTIRVYSIDNTADHDECMQQLADAGIYLILDVNVPKASIARDKGAKCSYNTMYLNEVLATVKLMSKYDNTLGFFAGNEVINDADTTPAAVYVKAVVRDIKTFQRNTDLRLIPVGYSAADIEENRLETAHYFNCGDDEMARVDMFGFNDYSWCGRSSFTTSGYDKKVEAYDNYSIPLFLSEFGCNKITPRPFTEISAIFSDKMSPVFSGGLVYEYSMEGNDYGLVQISSDNKTVTTNDDFDNLKEQFSSAKNPSGDGGYHTGLPFSECPEKSDVWEAEDKLPDTPKGALKYIKGTVDPEGNGFDADTQWACVDGGNDTDDSDDHSSVSRSSTRSSTRSSSGSSSATSGSSSSSSSSSSKKSGTAHYGPSSLFGLCAAFMAMMA
;
A
#
# COMPACT_ATOMS: atom_id res chain seq x y z
N MET A 1 52.42 -45.46 -55.07
CA MET A 1 52.34 -44.77 -56.38
C MET A 1 51.05 -43.94 -56.44
N PRO A 2 50.98 -42.88 -57.27
CA PRO A 2 50.10 -41.70 -57.08
C PRO A 2 48.90 -41.67 -58.06
N PRO A 3 48.12 -40.58 -58.27
CA PRO A 3 48.07 -39.23 -57.63
C PRO A 3 46.75 -38.95 -56.86
N GLU A 4 46.57 -37.87 -56.07
CA GLU A 4 46.27 -36.46 -56.44
C GLU A 4 45.06 -36.30 -57.42
N PHE A 5 44.17 -35.30 -57.34
CA PHE A 5 44.43 -33.85 -57.21
C PHE A 5 43.31 -33.01 -56.55
N ARG A 6 43.64 -31.71 -56.36
CA ARG A 6 42.82 -30.61 -55.81
C ARG A 6 41.83 -30.04 -56.84
N GLY A 7 40.82 -29.28 -56.41
CA GLY A 7 40.18 -28.29 -57.31
C GLY A 7 38.88 -27.65 -56.82
N ALA A 8 38.91 -26.38 -56.39
CA ALA A 8 37.72 -25.60 -56.06
C ALA A 8 37.38 -24.55 -57.14
N LYS A 9 36.10 -24.40 -57.46
CA LYS A 9 35.40 -23.25 -58.10
C LYS A 9 33.92 -23.67 -58.29
N SER A 10 32.90 -22.83 -58.23
CA SER A 10 32.70 -21.44 -57.82
C SER A 10 31.28 -21.06 -58.25
N ILE A 11 30.38 -20.86 -57.29
CA ILE A 11 29.25 -19.90 -57.32
C ILE A 11 28.73 -19.50 -58.73
N LYS A 12 27.66 -20.17 -59.19
CA LYS A 12 26.46 -19.60 -59.86
C LYS A 12 25.44 -20.72 -60.17
N THR A 13 24.23 -20.32 -60.56
CA THR A 13 23.15 -21.18 -61.11
C THR A 13 22.28 -21.98 -60.12
N ILE A 14 22.60 -22.12 -58.82
CA ILE A 14 21.65 -22.62 -57.80
C ILE A 14 21.25 -21.53 -56.80
N GLN A 15 20.75 -20.39 -57.32
CA GLN A 15 20.20 -19.31 -56.47
C GLN A 15 19.16 -18.42 -57.20
N ARG A 16 18.30 -19.02 -58.05
CA ARG A 16 17.23 -18.28 -58.78
C ARG A 16 15.83 -18.89 -58.74
N GLN A 17 15.62 -20.01 -58.03
CA GLN A 17 14.32 -20.69 -57.97
C GLN A 17 13.63 -20.66 -56.59
N ALA A 18 14.22 -19.97 -55.59
CA ALA A 18 13.69 -19.90 -54.21
C ALA A 18 13.17 -18.50 -53.80
N ILE A 19 13.26 -17.49 -54.68
CA ILE A 19 12.81 -16.12 -54.41
C ILE A 19 11.76 -15.74 -55.46
N ARG A 20 10.52 -16.25 -55.29
CA ARG A 20 9.34 -15.79 -56.05
C ARG A 20 7.99 -15.97 -55.36
N ASN A 21 7.87 -16.90 -54.40
CA ASN A 21 6.60 -17.15 -53.68
C ASN A 21 6.54 -16.51 -52.27
N ARG A 22 7.22 -15.38 -52.04
CA ARG A 22 7.24 -14.69 -50.73
C ARG A 22 7.02 -13.17 -50.79
N LEU A 23 6.45 -12.67 -51.89
CA LEU A 23 6.11 -11.25 -52.11
C LEU A 23 4.74 -11.10 -52.80
N SER A 24 3.67 -11.64 -52.19
CA SER A 24 2.30 -11.58 -52.73
C SER A 24 1.21 -11.62 -51.65
N SER A 25 1.43 -10.93 -50.51
CA SER A 25 0.41 -10.81 -49.44
C SER A 25 0.45 -9.49 -48.64
N HIS A 26 1.46 -8.62 -48.84
CA HIS A 26 1.35 -7.21 -48.48
C HIS A 26 0.77 -6.39 -49.65
N PHE A 27 0.09 -5.29 -49.33
CA PHE A 27 -0.70 -4.43 -50.23
C PHE A 27 -2.09 -4.93 -50.67
N VAL A 28 -3.00 -5.14 -49.71
CA VAL A 28 -4.41 -4.66 -49.78
C VAL A 28 -4.82 -4.13 -48.39
N ASN A 29 -5.74 -3.16 -48.33
CA ASN A 29 -6.43 -2.65 -47.12
C ASN A 29 -5.60 -2.01 -45.98
N LYS A 30 -4.95 -0.89 -46.28
CA LYS A 30 -4.95 0.27 -45.35
C LYS A 30 -6.12 1.20 -45.69
N ARG A 31 -7.33 0.94 -45.15
CA ARG A 31 -8.46 1.90 -45.04
C ARG A 31 -9.69 1.31 -44.32
N PHE A 32 -9.61 1.19 -43.00
CA PHE A 32 -10.76 1.35 -42.09
C PHE A 32 -10.19 1.55 -40.68
N ALA A 33 -10.32 2.76 -40.14
CA ALA A 33 -9.76 3.15 -38.85
C ALA A 33 -10.65 4.21 -38.19
N SER A 34 -11.65 3.74 -37.46
CA SER A 34 -12.41 4.49 -36.44
C SER A 34 -13.40 3.55 -35.74
N SER A 35 -13.72 3.85 -34.48
CA SER A 35 -14.69 3.12 -33.64
C SER A 35 -14.36 1.65 -33.33
N LEU A 36 -13.59 1.42 -32.25
CA LEU A 36 -14.06 0.65 -31.08
C LEU A 36 -13.06 0.79 -29.93
N CYS A 37 -13.32 1.76 -29.04
CA CYS A 37 -12.91 1.67 -27.64
C CYS A 37 -14.07 1.05 -26.83
N TYR A 38 -13.79 0.68 -25.58
CA TYR A 38 -14.67 0.01 -24.60
C TYR A 38 -14.90 -1.50 -24.76
N SER A 39 -15.03 -2.14 -23.60
CA SER A 39 -15.51 -3.52 -23.35
C SER A 39 -14.57 -4.68 -23.69
N GLN A 40 -13.62 -4.95 -22.78
CA GLN A 40 -13.24 -6.33 -22.43
C GLN A 40 -13.27 -6.53 -20.92
N TYR A 41 -14.29 -7.25 -20.45
CA TYR A 41 -14.42 -7.89 -19.15
C TYR A 41 -15.23 -9.18 -19.37
N ALA A 42 -15.14 -10.13 -18.43
CA ALA A 42 -15.75 -11.47 -18.48
C ALA A 42 -15.28 -12.38 -19.65
N TYR A 43 -14.30 -13.25 -19.36
CA TYR A 43 -14.02 -14.45 -20.16
C TYR A 43 -13.68 -15.68 -19.31
N PHE A 44 -14.46 -15.93 -18.26
CA PHE A 44 -14.43 -17.18 -17.48
C PHE A 44 -15.86 -17.66 -17.21
N LEU A 45 -16.45 -18.36 -18.19
CA LEU A 45 -17.58 -19.31 -18.04
C LEU A 45 -18.10 -19.76 -19.43
N GLN A 46 -17.47 -20.76 -20.06
CA GLN A 46 -18.14 -21.85 -20.82
C GLN A 46 -17.08 -22.79 -21.41
N LEU A 47 -17.11 -24.08 -21.05
CA LEU A 47 -16.70 -25.28 -21.84
C LEU A 47 -16.22 -26.41 -20.91
N HIS A 48 -17.14 -27.27 -20.44
CA HIS A 48 -16.87 -28.68 -20.13
C HIS A 48 -18.19 -29.41 -19.80
N ASP A 49 -18.84 -30.01 -20.81
CA ASP A 49 -19.85 -31.07 -20.59
C ASP A 49 -19.97 -31.95 -21.85
N THR A 50 -19.37 -33.15 -21.80
CA THR A 50 -19.55 -34.26 -22.76
C THR A 50 -19.18 -35.62 -22.12
N ALA A 51 -19.83 -36.00 -21.01
CA ALA A 51 -19.70 -37.35 -20.45
C ALA A 51 -21.05 -37.94 -20.02
N ARG A 52 -21.50 -39.00 -20.71
CA ARG A 52 -22.78 -39.68 -20.41
C ARG A 52 -22.62 -40.76 -19.34
N PRO A 53 -23.52 -40.85 -18.34
CA PRO A 53 -23.79 -42.08 -17.63
C PRO A 53 -24.63 -43.06 -18.49
N VAL A 54 -24.55 -44.35 -18.17
CA VAL A 54 -25.38 -45.42 -18.77
C VAL A 54 -26.67 -45.59 -17.96
N VAL A 55 -27.76 -45.99 -18.63
CA VAL A 55 -29.09 -46.25 -18.06
C VAL A 55 -29.35 -47.75 -18.02
N GLU A 56 -29.96 -48.26 -16.94
CA GLU A 56 -31.04 -49.27 -16.95
C GLU A 56 -31.79 -49.28 -15.59
N PRO A 57 -33.06 -49.78 -15.51
CA PRO A 57 -34.06 -49.11 -14.66
C PRO A 57 -34.92 -50.03 -13.75
N THR A 58 -35.74 -49.40 -12.89
CA THR A 58 -36.94 -50.02 -12.30
C THR A 58 -38.17 -49.09 -12.37
N MET A 59 -39.37 -49.69 -12.35
CA MET A 59 -40.70 -49.06 -12.47
C MET A 59 -41.08 -48.26 -11.19
N SER A 60 -42.18 -47.49 -11.07
CA SER A 60 -43.49 -47.50 -11.76
C SER A 60 -44.28 -46.17 -11.63
N PHE A 61 -45.31 -46.00 -12.49
CA PHE A 61 -46.57 -45.19 -12.42
C PHE A 61 -46.79 -44.11 -11.32
N SER A 62 -47.54 -43.02 -11.53
CA SER A 62 -48.67 -42.81 -12.47
C SER A 62 -48.70 -41.38 -13.10
N ALA A 63 -49.81 -40.97 -13.72
CA ALA A 63 -49.85 -39.89 -14.74
C ALA A 63 -50.91 -38.78 -14.54
N GLY A 64 -50.68 -37.63 -15.18
CA GLY A 64 -51.63 -36.54 -15.45
C GLY A 64 -50.96 -35.43 -16.27
N THR A 65 -51.06 -35.40 -17.61
CA THR A 65 -52.09 -34.66 -18.40
C THR A 65 -52.18 -33.16 -18.02
N VAL A 66 -52.03 -32.17 -18.91
CA VAL A 66 -52.39 -32.04 -20.35
C VAL A 66 -51.34 -31.21 -21.14
N SER A 67 -51.35 -31.29 -22.48
CA SER A 67 -50.33 -30.78 -23.42
C SER A 67 -50.64 -29.38 -24.07
N PRO A 68 -49.68 -28.72 -24.77
CA PRO A 68 -49.81 -27.38 -25.39
C PRO A 68 -50.20 -27.40 -26.89
N PRO A 69 -50.29 -26.25 -27.61
CA PRO A 69 -49.28 -25.99 -28.66
C PRO A 69 -48.98 -24.51 -29.08
N ARG A 70 -47.84 -23.97 -28.62
CA ARG A 70 -46.85 -23.20 -29.45
C ARG A 70 -47.29 -21.82 -30.07
N PRO A 71 -46.53 -21.11 -30.97
CA PRO A 71 -46.15 -19.70 -30.70
C PRO A 71 -46.50 -18.66 -31.81
N ARG A 72 -46.22 -17.35 -31.58
CA ARG A 72 -46.14 -16.31 -32.65
C ARG A 72 -45.07 -15.24 -32.40
N GLN A 73 -44.45 -14.79 -33.50
CA GLN A 73 -43.53 -13.63 -33.58
C GLN A 73 -44.31 -12.30 -33.62
N LYS A 74 -43.64 -11.15 -33.39
CA LYS A 74 -44.02 -9.87 -34.05
C LYS A 74 -42.92 -8.79 -34.10
N HIS A 75 -42.55 -8.43 -35.33
CA HIS A 75 -42.18 -7.13 -35.90
C HIS A 75 -41.41 -6.03 -35.13
N LYS A 76 -40.43 -5.46 -35.85
CA LYS A 76 -39.86 -4.11 -35.65
C LYS A 76 -40.92 -3.01 -35.85
N GLN A 77 -40.75 -1.88 -35.17
CA GLN A 77 -41.04 -0.56 -35.72
C GLN A 77 -40.09 0.50 -35.12
N ALA A 78 -39.80 1.56 -35.87
CA ALA A 78 -38.91 2.65 -35.45
C ALA A 78 -39.67 3.98 -35.39
N LYS A 79 -39.23 4.91 -34.55
CA LYS A 79 -39.64 6.31 -34.58
C LYS A 79 -38.45 7.24 -34.32
N THR A 80 -38.14 8.05 -35.31
CA THR A 80 -37.33 9.28 -35.19
C THR A 80 -38.21 10.42 -34.68
N ILE A 81 -37.62 11.39 -33.97
CA ILE A 81 -37.84 12.85 -34.10
C ILE A 81 -36.87 13.59 -33.15
N SER A 82 -36.61 14.86 -33.44
CA SER A 82 -35.45 15.65 -32.97
C SER A 82 -35.81 16.85 -32.09
N HIS A 83 -34.92 17.21 -31.15
CA HIS A 83 -34.44 18.58 -30.80
C HIS A 83 -35.43 19.75 -30.50
N PRO A 84 -34.99 20.84 -29.81
CA PRO A 84 -33.99 20.95 -28.74
C PRO A 84 -34.39 22.01 -27.65
N TRP A 85 -33.41 22.58 -26.91
CA TRP A 85 -33.30 23.89 -26.21
C TRP A 85 -34.59 24.66 -25.79
N GLN A 86 -34.68 25.37 -24.65
CA GLN A 86 -33.69 26.32 -24.11
C GLN A 86 -34.13 26.83 -22.71
N LYS A 87 -33.20 27.23 -21.83
CA LYS A 87 -33.45 28.22 -20.76
C LYS A 87 -32.14 28.87 -20.27
N LEU A 88 -32.17 30.18 -20.05
CA LEU A 88 -31.02 31.02 -19.67
C LEU A 88 -31.40 31.97 -18.53
N LEU A 89 -30.53 32.08 -17.52
CA LEU A 89 -30.31 33.27 -16.66
C LEU A 89 -31.54 33.76 -15.83
N SER A 90 -31.45 34.65 -14.83
CA SER A 90 -30.29 35.39 -14.28
C SER A 90 -30.46 35.78 -12.79
N CYS A 91 -29.36 36.27 -12.20
CA CYS A 91 -29.25 37.25 -11.11
C CYS A 91 -29.90 37.06 -9.72
N ARG A 92 -29.00 37.08 -8.73
CA ARG A 92 -29.19 37.51 -7.33
C ARG A 92 -29.91 38.87 -7.20
N GLN A 93 -30.64 39.09 -6.10
CA GLN A 93 -30.18 40.00 -5.02
C GLN A 93 -31.00 39.81 -3.72
N ALA A 94 -30.62 40.51 -2.65
CA ALA A 94 -31.07 40.27 -1.26
C ALA A 94 -31.46 41.58 -0.53
N LYS A 95 -31.83 41.47 0.77
CA LYS A 95 -32.29 42.50 1.76
C LYS A 95 -33.81 42.54 1.97
N ARG A 96 -34.37 42.90 3.14
CA ARG A 96 -33.96 42.86 4.59
C ARG A 96 -35.20 43.30 5.44
N LEU A 97 -35.07 43.40 6.77
CA LEU A 97 -36.05 43.94 7.77
C LEU A 97 -37.12 42.90 8.21
N HIS A 98 -37.70 42.93 9.43
CA HIS A 98 -37.70 43.96 10.48
C HIS A 98 -37.53 43.45 11.94
N VAL A 99 -37.75 44.29 12.97
CA VAL A 99 -37.12 44.29 14.34
C VAL A 99 -38.05 45.03 15.36
N ARG A 100 -38.19 44.75 16.68
CA ARG A 100 -37.54 43.75 17.59
C ARG A 100 -38.41 43.15 18.75
N PRO A 101 -38.88 43.87 19.80
CA PRO A 101 -38.89 43.29 21.18
C PRO A 101 -40.11 43.53 22.13
N GLY A 102 -40.15 42.82 23.27
CA GLY A 102 -41.01 43.11 24.44
C GLY A 102 -40.73 42.22 25.68
N CYS A 103 -40.92 42.74 26.91
CA CYS A 103 -40.73 42.06 28.22
C CYS A 103 -42.08 41.45 28.74
N THR A 104 -42.28 40.82 29.93
CA THR A 104 -41.66 40.94 31.28
C THR A 104 -41.88 39.65 32.15
N THR A 105 -41.89 39.72 33.50
CA THR A 105 -41.54 38.62 34.44
C THR A 105 -42.58 38.27 35.55
N LEU A 106 -42.29 37.22 36.34
CA LEU A 106 -42.89 36.75 37.63
C LEU A 106 -44.23 35.98 37.57
N GLY A 107 -44.58 35.06 38.49
CA GLY A 107 -43.94 34.65 39.77
C GLY A 107 -44.32 33.23 40.28
N THR A 108 -44.10 32.94 41.58
CA THR A 108 -43.95 31.60 42.21
C THR A 108 -45.15 31.08 43.05
N PRO A 109 -45.17 29.80 43.52
CA PRO A 109 -46.38 29.09 44.02
C PRO A 109 -46.62 29.07 45.55
N HIS A 110 -47.72 28.42 45.98
CA HIS A 110 -48.22 28.32 47.36
C HIS A 110 -47.83 27.03 48.13
N ILE A 111 -48.01 27.05 49.46
CA ILE A 111 -47.62 26.05 50.48
C ILE A 111 -48.84 25.71 51.38
N ASN A 112 -48.88 24.53 52.05
CA ASN A 112 -49.50 24.38 53.40
C ASN A 112 -49.17 23.07 54.18
N ASN A 113 -48.44 23.23 55.31
CA ASN A 113 -48.65 22.71 56.69
C ASN A 113 -48.78 21.20 57.08
N GLY A 114 -48.10 20.83 58.19
CA GLY A 114 -48.53 19.77 59.14
C GLY A 114 -47.42 18.97 59.89
N PRO A 115 -47.15 19.17 61.21
CA PRO A 115 -46.00 18.55 61.91
C PRO A 115 -46.30 17.80 63.25
N SER A 116 -45.32 17.02 63.79
CA SER A 116 -45.09 16.85 65.26
C SER A 116 -43.79 16.12 65.70
N ALA A 117 -42.87 16.89 66.30
CA ALA A 117 -42.31 16.75 67.68
C ALA A 117 -41.32 15.66 68.19
N THR A 118 -40.40 16.15 69.06
CA THR A 118 -39.64 15.52 70.19
C THR A 118 -38.24 14.86 69.98
N GLY A 119 -37.38 15.02 71.00
CA GLY A 119 -36.05 14.37 71.16
C GLY A 119 -34.89 15.35 71.46
N ALA A 120 -34.15 15.19 72.58
CA ALA A 120 -33.07 16.12 72.98
C ALA A 120 -31.97 15.52 73.90
N ASN A 121 -30.72 16.01 73.78
CA ASN A 121 -29.68 16.20 74.81
C ASN A 121 -28.39 16.75 74.14
N VAL A 122 -27.77 17.89 74.54
CA VAL A 122 -26.98 18.23 75.76
C VAL A 122 -25.45 17.94 75.64
N ARG A 123 -24.70 18.99 75.22
CA ARG A 123 -23.52 19.68 75.84
C ARG A 123 -22.72 19.01 76.99
N PRO A 124 -21.49 19.49 77.34
CA PRO A 124 -20.65 20.58 76.78
C PRO A 124 -19.21 20.05 76.45
N SER A 125 -18.00 20.63 76.70
CA SER A 125 -17.45 21.92 77.23
C SER A 125 -15.94 22.09 76.88
N HIS A 126 -15.38 23.29 77.11
CA HIS A 126 -13.96 23.64 77.36
C HIS A 126 -12.91 23.57 76.22
N LEU A 127 -11.77 24.30 76.29
CA LEU A 127 -11.50 25.71 76.68
C LEU A 127 -10.00 26.01 76.44
N LEU A 128 -9.66 27.18 75.87
CA LEU A 128 -8.60 28.12 76.32
C LEU A 128 -8.19 29.10 75.20
N SER A 129 -7.92 30.34 75.59
CA SER A 129 -7.39 31.42 74.75
C SER A 129 -6.00 31.80 75.23
N PHE A 130 -5.13 32.38 74.39
CA PHE A 130 -4.12 33.32 74.88
C PHE A 130 -3.56 34.31 73.85
N PHE A 131 -3.37 35.54 74.32
CA PHE A 131 -2.55 36.65 73.81
C PHE A 131 -2.92 37.37 72.50
N LEU A 132 -2.30 38.55 72.36
CA LEU A 132 -2.72 39.71 71.58
C LEU A 132 -1.49 40.49 71.06
N PHE A 133 -1.77 41.53 70.27
CA PHE A 133 -0.91 42.61 69.76
C PHE A 133 -0.25 42.39 68.38
N PRO A 134 -0.05 43.47 67.58
CA PRO A 134 -0.17 43.37 66.12
C PRO A 134 0.97 44.04 65.33
N SER A 135 0.90 43.98 63.99
CA SER A 135 1.58 44.92 63.11
C SER A 135 0.97 44.98 61.71
N PHE A 136 1.24 46.08 61.00
CA PHE A 136 0.73 46.38 59.65
C PHE A 136 1.48 45.56 58.58
N PHE A 137 0.81 45.26 57.47
CA PHE A 137 1.13 45.73 56.10
C PHE A 137 0.09 45.20 55.10
N PRO A 138 -0.31 45.93 54.04
CA PRO A 138 -1.29 45.46 53.07
C PRO A 138 -0.62 44.77 51.87
N SER A 139 -1.01 43.52 51.58
CA SER A 139 -0.58 42.78 50.39
C SER A 139 -1.74 42.50 49.43
N LEU A 140 -1.48 42.60 48.13
CA LEU A 140 -2.49 42.43 47.09
C LEU A 140 -2.97 40.97 47.02
N ARG A 141 -4.29 40.76 47.04
CA ARG A 141 -4.89 39.47 46.71
C ARG A 141 -4.96 39.27 45.20
N PHE A 142 -3.93 38.63 44.63
CA PHE A 142 -4.09 37.94 43.35
C PHE A 142 -4.78 36.59 43.57
N PRO A 143 -5.78 36.20 42.77
CA PRO A 143 -6.47 34.92 42.90
C PRO A 143 -5.58 33.78 42.41
N MET A 144 -4.90 33.09 43.33
CA MET A 144 -4.07 31.93 43.03
C MET A 144 -4.94 30.67 42.84
N TRP A 145 -5.54 30.53 41.65
CA TRP A 145 -6.03 29.29 41.03
C TRP A 145 -6.18 29.54 39.51
N TRP A 146 -6.37 28.48 38.71
CA TRP A 146 -6.29 28.50 37.24
C TRP A 146 -4.87 28.61 36.63
N PHE A 147 -3.87 27.98 37.25
CA PHE A 147 -2.87 27.28 36.44
C PHE A 147 -3.40 25.88 36.13
N LEU A 148 -4.17 25.78 35.03
CA LEU A 148 -4.35 24.50 34.34
C LEU A 148 -2.98 24.09 33.80
N LEU A 149 -2.37 23.09 34.44
CA LEU A 149 -1.24 22.38 33.86
C LEU A 149 -1.74 21.66 32.60
N ALA A 150 -1.55 22.31 31.46
CA ALA A 150 -1.61 21.66 30.16
C ALA A 150 -0.43 20.67 30.10
N LEU A 151 -0.65 19.47 30.65
CA LEU A 151 0.11 18.29 30.27
C LEU A 151 0.05 18.24 28.74
N PRO A 152 1.19 18.31 28.03
CA PRO A 152 1.17 17.98 26.62
C PRO A 152 0.66 16.55 26.52
N LEU A 153 -0.40 16.33 25.74
CA LEU A 153 -0.66 15.01 25.20
C LEU A 153 0.55 14.67 24.34
N LEU A 154 1.45 13.86 24.90
CA LEU A 154 2.39 13.09 24.12
C LEU A 154 1.53 12.17 23.26
N ALA A 155 1.27 12.60 22.03
CA ALA A 155 0.87 11.70 20.97
C ALA A 155 2.00 10.68 20.84
N TYR A 156 1.75 9.48 21.36
CA TYR A 156 2.62 8.34 21.10
C TYR A 156 2.42 7.99 19.62
N ALA A 157 3.38 8.41 18.80
CA ALA A 157 3.52 7.82 17.48
C ALA A 157 3.65 6.29 17.65
N LEU A 158 3.05 5.52 16.74
CA LEU A 158 3.26 4.09 16.72
C LEU A 158 4.73 3.81 16.43
N ASP A 159 5.39 3.06 17.31
CA ASP A 159 6.75 2.56 17.06
C ASP A 159 6.76 1.78 15.74
N PRO A 160 7.64 2.11 14.77
CA PRO A 160 7.69 1.40 13.50
C PRO A 160 7.80 -0.11 13.65
N ILE A 161 7.35 -0.86 12.65
CA ILE A 161 7.63 -2.30 12.57
C ILE A 161 9.01 -2.52 11.96
N GLU A 162 9.76 -3.44 12.53
CA GLU A 162 11.08 -3.89 12.05
C GLU A 162 11.07 -5.41 11.77
N ILE A 163 12.02 -5.86 10.94
CA ILE A 163 12.14 -7.28 10.57
C ILE A 163 13.27 -7.93 11.38
N LYS A 164 13.00 -9.12 11.91
CA LYS A 164 13.99 -10.00 12.54
C LYS A 164 13.80 -11.40 11.98
N GLY A 165 14.78 -11.91 11.22
CA GLY A 165 14.63 -13.20 10.53
C GLY A 165 13.39 -13.23 9.61
N ASN A 166 12.60 -14.30 9.68
CA ASN A 166 11.36 -14.44 8.91
C ASN A 166 10.10 -13.84 9.62
N ALA A 167 10.25 -12.90 10.56
CA ALA A 167 9.12 -12.28 11.23
C ALA A 167 9.25 -10.76 11.46
N PHE A 168 8.09 -10.12 11.64
CA PHE A 168 7.93 -8.72 11.99
C PHE A 168 7.86 -8.52 13.50
N PHE A 169 8.38 -7.41 14.02
CA PHE A 169 8.38 -7.04 15.43
C PHE A 169 8.12 -5.55 15.61
N VAL A 170 7.56 -5.14 16.74
CA VAL A 170 7.54 -3.72 17.12
C VAL A 170 8.98 -3.27 17.43
N LYS A 171 9.39 -2.13 16.87
CA LYS A 171 10.79 -1.67 16.92
C LYS A 171 11.29 -1.48 18.35
N GLY A 172 12.42 -2.10 18.66
CA GLY A 172 13.04 -2.02 19.98
C GLY A 172 12.35 -2.85 21.08
N SER A 173 11.25 -3.54 20.78
CA SER A 173 10.59 -4.48 21.70
C SER A 173 10.89 -5.95 21.33
N GLN A 174 10.32 -6.87 22.11
CA GLN A 174 10.35 -8.33 21.85
C GLN A 174 9.00 -8.85 21.35
N ASP A 175 8.03 -7.95 21.12
CA ASP A 175 6.67 -8.30 20.75
C ASP A 175 6.61 -8.56 19.25
N ARG A 176 6.36 -9.83 18.87
CA ARG A 176 6.17 -10.20 17.48
C ARG A 176 4.89 -9.58 16.94
N PHE A 177 5.02 -8.84 15.84
CA PHE A 177 3.90 -8.27 15.12
C PHE A 177 3.29 -9.32 14.20
N TYR A 178 2.00 -9.56 14.34
CA TYR A 178 1.21 -10.38 13.43
C TYR A 178 0.18 -9.48 12.75
N MET A 179 0.08 -9.56 11.42
CA MET A 179 -0.95 -8.84 10.67
C MET A 179 -2.32 -9.46 10.91
N ARG A 180 -3.21 -8.68 11.51
CA ARG A 180 -4.66 -8.86 11.50
C ARG A 180 -5.18 -7.75 10.61
N GLY A 181 -5.24 -8.01 9.32
CA GLY A 181 -5.40 -6.96 8.33
C GLY A 181 -6.65 -7.04 7.47
N LEU A 182 -6.81 -6.00 6.65
CA LEU A 182 -7.95 -5.77 5.76
C LEU A 182 -7.49 -4.97 4.53
N ASP A 183 -7.93 -5.37 3.35
CA ASP A 183 -7.66 -4.63 2.11
C ASP A 183 -8.67 -3.49 1.95
N TYR A 184 -8.18 -2.28 1.70
CA TYR A 184 -8.96 -1.04 1.82
C TYR A 184 -8.75 -0.11 0.62
N GLN A 185 -9.58 -0.28 -0.42
CA GLN A 185 -9.67 0.66 -1.55
C GLN A 185 -11.14 0.88 -1.98
N PRO A 186 -11.87 1.82 -1.35
CA PRO A 186 -13.28 2.09 -1.64
C PRO A 186 -13.62 2.36 -3.12
N GLY A 187 -14.29 1.41 -3.77
CA GLY A 187 -14.54 1.35 -5.21
C GLY A 187 -13.65 0.39 -6.01
N GLY A 188 -12.82 -0.40 -5.32
CA GLY A 188 -11.88 -1.38 -5.88
C GLY A 188 -10.62 -0.76 -6.50
N SER A 189 -9.58 -1.59 -6.66
CA SER A 189 -8.29 -1.22 -7.28
C SER A 189 -8.39 -0.67 -8.71
N SER A 190 -9.52 -0.88 -9.40
CA SER A 190 -9.79 -0.36 -10.75
C SER A 190 -10.33 1.10 -10.77
N LYS A 191 -10.66 1.67 -9.61
CA LYS A 191 -11.14 3.05 -9.49
C LYS A 191 -10.06 3.91 -8.85
N LEU A 192 -9.60 4.92 -9.60
CA LEU A 192 -8.67 5.93 -9.11
C LEU A 192 -9.38 6.83 -8.07
N TYR A 193 -9.29 6.42 -6.81
CA TYR A 193 -9.74 7.15 -5.63
C TYR A 193 -8.82 6.79 -4.47
N ASP A 194 -8.28 7.83 -3.82
CA ASP A 194 -7.39 7.72 -2.68
C ASP A 194 -8.20 7.90 -1.38
N PRO A 195 -8.38 6.85 -0.56
CA PRO A 195 -9.10 6.96 0.70
C PRO A 195 -8.25 7.53 1.85
N LEU A 196 -6.93 7.65 1.66
CA LEU A 196 -6.01 8.25 2.63
C LEU A 196 -5.89 9.76 2.46
N ALA A 197 -6.14 10.27 1.24
CA ALA A 197 -6.24 11.71 0.95
C ALA A 197 -7.61 12.33 1.32
N ASP A 198 -8.54 11.56 1.88
CA ASP A 198 -9.85 12.01 2.36
C ASP A 198 -10.03 11.71 3.86
N PRO A 199 -9.67 12.67 4.74
CA PRO A 199 -9.79 12.48 6.19
C PRO A 199 -11.21 12.18 6.66
N THR A 200 -12.25 12.55 5.90
CA THR A 200 -13.65 12.30 6.27
C THR A 200 -14.09 10.87 5.95
N THR A 201 -13.53 10.28 4.89
CA THR A 201 -13.67 8.85 4.59
C THR A 201 -12.84 8.01 5.56
N CYS A 202 -11.60 8.45 5.81
CA CYS A 202 -10.69 7.82 6.78
C CYS A 202 -11.32 7.75 8.19
N GLU A 203 -11.80 8.86 8.76
CA GLU A 203 -12.46 8.88 10.09
C GLU A 203 -13.69 7.95 10.13
N ARG A 204 -14.51 7.99 9.06
CA ARG A 204 -15.73 7.19 8.93
C ARG A 204 -15.47 5.69 8.99
N ASP A 205 -14.36 5.23 8.41
CA ASP A 205 -14.03 3.81 8.24
C ASP A 205 -13.14 3.26 9.37
N ILE A 206 -12.25 4.09 9.93
CA ILE A 206 -11.40 3.77 11.08
C ILE A 206 -12.19 3.27 12.30
N LYS A 207 -13.44 3.70 12.49
CA LYS A 207 -14.29 3.17 13.56
C LYS A 207 -14.65 1.69 13.34
N TYR A 208 -14.88 1.26 12.09
CA TYR A 208 -15.17 -0.15 11.76
C TYR A 208 -13.91 -1.00 11.82
N PHE A 209 -12.75 -0.45 11.47
CA PHE A 209 -11.45 -1.11 11.67
C PHE A 209 -11.23 -1.42 13.17
N LYS A 210 -11.52 -0.46 14.05
CA LYS A 210 -11.49 -0.64 15.51
C LYS A 210 -12.57 -1.60 16.03
N GLU A 211 -13.71 -1.74 15.35
CA GLU A 211 -14.71 -2.78 15.68
C GLU A 211 -14.30 -4.20 15.24
N LEU A 212 -13.58 -4.35 14.13
CA LEU A 212 -13.01 -5.62 13.67
C LEU A 212 -11.78 -6.05 14.50
N GLY A 213 -11.10 -5.10 15.13
CA GLY A 213 -9.85 -5.34 15.88
C GLY A 213 -8.63 -5.55 14.97
N ILE A 214 -8.64 -4.97 13.76
CA ILE A 214 -7.49 -5.02 12.85
C ILE A 214 -6.38 -4.06 13.29
N ASN A 215 -5.14 -4.41 12.93
CA ASN A 215 -3.94 -3.60 13.18
C ASN A 215 -3.19 -3.20 11.90
N THR A 216 -3.64 -3.67 10.73
CA THR A 216 -2.99 -3.40 9.44
C THR A 216 -4.05 -3.15 8.37
N ILE A 217 -3.83 -2.20 7.47
CA ILE A 217 -4.57 -2.10 6.20
C ILE A 217 -3.61 -2.20 5.02
N ARG A 218 -4.10 -2.70 3.89
CA ARG A 218 -3.44 -2.57 2.59
C ARG A 218 -4.20 -1.54 1.74
N VAL A 219 -3.45 -0.70 1.04
CA VAL A 219 -3.98 0.22 0.02
C VAL A 219 -3.22 -0.04 -1.28
N TYR A 220 -3.95 -0.17 -2.39
CA TYR A 220 -3.41 -0.55 -3.70
C TYR A 220 -2.96 0.65 -4.56
N SER A 221 -3.43 1.86 -4.23
CA SER A 221 -3.13 3.09 -4.96
C SER A 221 -3.43 4.33 -4.13
N ILE A 222 -2.50 5.29 -4.09
CA ILE A 222 -2.68 6.64 -3.54
C ILE A 222 -2.27 7.69 -4.57
N ASP A 223 -2.76 8.92 -4.43
CA ASP A 223 -2.32 10.04 -5.25
C ASP A 223 -1.10 10.71 -4.60
N ASN A 224 0.09 10.51 -5.18
CA ASN A 224 1.35 11.03 -4.64
C ASN A 224 1.49 12.58 -4.68
N THR A 225 0.49 13.30 -5.20
CA THR A 225 0.40 14.77 -5.15
C THR A 225 -0.52 15.31 -4.05
N ALA A 226 -1.26 14.42 -3.37
CA ALA A 226 -2.18 14.77 -2.29
C ALA A 226 -1.49 14.91 -0.91
N ASP A 227 -2.28 15.26 0.10
CA ASP A 227 -1.87 15.30 1.51
C ASP A 227 -2.52 14.14 2.28
N HIS A 228 -1.69 13.42 3.03
CA HIS A 228 -2.07 12.22 3.80
C HIS A 228 -1.86 12.40 5.31
N ASP A 229 -1.30 13.53 5.76
CA ASP A 229 -0.86 13.75 7.15
C ASP A 229 -2.00 13.48 8.16
N GLU A 230 -3.23 13.95 7.89
CA GLU A 230 -4.36 13.79 8.81
C GLU A 230 -4.84 12.33 8.89
N CYS A 231 -5.03 11.64 7.76
CA CYS A 231 -5.49 10.24 7.79
C CYS A 231 -4.42 9.29 8.36
N MET A 232 -3.15 9.49 8.01
CA MET A 232 -2.06 8.66 8.55
C MET A 232 -1.92 8.84 10.07
N GLN A 233 -2.16 10.05 10.60
CA GLN A 233 -2.26 10.27 12.04
C GLN A 233 -3.51 9.60 12.64
N GLN A 234 -4.69 9.69 12.02
CA GLN A 234 -5.90 9.00 12.50
C GLN A 234 -5.72 7.47 12.55
N LEU A 235 -5.01 6.88 11.57
CA LEU A 235 -4.62 5.46 11.56
C LEU A 235 -3.65 5.14 12.71
N ALA A 236 -2.64 5.99 12.94
CA ALA A 236 -1.70 5.82 14.04
C ALA A 236 -2.39 5.89 15.41
N ASP A 237 -3.26 6.88 15.62
CA ASP A 237 -4.12 7.04 16.81
C ASP A 237 -5.08 5.86 17.01
N ALA A 238 -5.36 5.10 15.96
CA ALA A 238 -6.19 3.88 16.00
C ALA A 238 -5.40 2.58 16.22
N GLY A 239 -4.06 2.62 16.22
CA GLY A 239 -3.21 1.43 16.32
C GLY A 239 -2.99 0.70 14.98
N ILE A 240 -3.20 1.38 13.84
CA ILE A 240 -3.26 0.77 12.51
C ILE A 240 -2.04 1.16 11.66
N TYR A 241 -1.40 0.15 11.09
CA TYR A 241 -0.29 0.24 10.16
C TYR A 241 -0.75 0.13 8.70
N LEU A 242 0.05 0.67 7.78
CA LEU A 242 -0.21 0.65 6.34
C LEU A 242 0.81 -0.23 5.60
N ILE A 243 0.32 -1.16 4.77
CA ILE A 243 1.05 -1.68 3.61
C ILE A 243 0.54 -0.95 2.36
N LEU A 244 1.46 -0.45 1.53
CA LEU A 244 1.11 0.31 0.33
C LEU A 244 1.75 -0.28 -0.92
N ASP A 245 0.94 -0.62 -1.91
CA ASP A 245 1.43 -0.84 -3.27
C ASP A 245 1.87 0.51 -3.87
N VAL A 246 3.15 0.64 -4.25
CA VAL A 246 3.73 1.92 -4.72
C VAL A 246 3.41 2.23 -6.19
N ASN A 247 2.52 1.44 -6.78
CA ASN A 247 2.14 1.48 -8.18
C ASN A 247 0.75 2.10 -8.32
N VAL A 248 0.46 2.71 -9.46
CA VAL A 248 -0.92 3.03 -9.88
C VAL A 248 -1.19 2.36 -11.24
N PRO A 249 -2.45 2.09 -11.64
CA PRO A 249 -2.77 1.28 -12.82
C PRO A 249 -2.02 1.63 -14.12
N LYS A 250 -1.69 2.92 -14.34
CA LYS A 250 -0.92 3.43 -15.49
C LYS A 250 0.59 3.63 -15.25
N ALA A 251 1.04 3.55 -14.01
CA ALA A 251 2.44 3.62 -13.62
C ALA A 251 2.76 2.36 -12.81
N SER A 252 2.96 1.26 -13.55
CA SER A 252 3.19 -0.09 -13.05
C SER A 252 3.95 -0.92 -14.08
N ILE A 253 4.68 -1.94 -13.63
CA ILE A 253 5.30 -2.92 -14.54
C ILE A 253 4.21 -3.68 -15.32
N ALA A 254 4.25 -3.57 -16.64
CA ALA A 254 3.41 -4.36 -17.54
C ALA A 254 3.79 -5.85 -17.42
N ARG A 255 2.79 -6.72 -17.37
CA ARG A 255 2.99 -8.18 -17.22
C ARG A 255 3.43 -8.85 -18.51
N ASP A 256 3.10 -8.24 -19.65
CA ASP A 256 3.31 -8.79 -20.99
C ASP A 256 4.69 -8.43 -21.58
N LYS A 257 4.82 -8.53 -22.91
CA LYS A 257 6.06 -8.21 -23.65
C LYS A 257 6.45 -6.72 -23.57
N GLY A 258 5.60 -5.90 -22.96
CA GLY A 258 5.85 -4.52 -22.54
C GLY A 258 6.58 -4.36 -21.20
N ALA A 259 6.86 -5.41 -20.41
CA ALA A 259 7.52 -5.29 -19.10
C ALA A 259 8.79 -4.44 -19.10
N LYS A 260 9.62 -4.60 -20.16
CA LYS A 260 10.83 -3.79 -20.39
C LYS A 260 10.54 -2.31 -20.70
N CYS A 261 9.39 -2.01 -21.28
CA CYS A 261 8.94 -0.66 -21.61
C CYS A 261 8.53 0.12 -20.36
N SER A 262 7.81 -0.55 -19.45
CA SER A 262 7.33 0.04 -18.20
C SER A 262 8.42 0.35 -17.18
N TYR A 263 9.54 -0.38 -17.21
CA TYR A 263 10.69 -0.08 -16.36
C TYR A 263 11.52 1.07 -16.95
N ASN A 264 11.08 2.30 -16.69
CA ASN A 264 11.63 3.52 -17.27
C ASN A 264 11.75 4.67 -16.23
N THR A 265 12.29 5.82 -16.64
CA THR A 265 12.57 6.95 -15.74
C THR A 265 11.28 7.60 -15.21
N MET A 266 10.25 7.73 -16.04
CA MET A 266 8.97 8.33 -15.64
C MET A 266 8.26 7.44 -14.60
N TYR A 267 8.25 6.12 -14.80
CA TYR A 267 7.71 5.18 -13.82
C TYR A 267 8.47 5.23 -12.48
N LEU A 268 9.80 5.34 -12.49
CA LEU A 268 10.58 5.49 -11.27
C LEU A 268 10.37 6.85 -10.58
N ASN A 269 10.06 7.94 -11.31
CA ASN A 269 9.62 9.20 -10.68
C ASN A 269 8.36 8.98 -9.83
N GLU A 270 7.36 8.26 -10.34
CA GLU A 270 6.13 7.98 -9.59
C GLU A 270 6.37 7.12 -8.35
N VAL A 271 7.04 5.98 -8.54
CA VAL A 271 7.33 5.02 -7.47
C VAL A 271 8.14 5.68 -6.35
N LEU A 272 9.19 6.44 -6.69
CA LEU A 272 10.06 7.06 -5.69
C LEU A 272 9.42 8.28 -5.03
N ALA A 273 8.50 8.99 -5.70
CA ALA A 273 7.68 10.03 -5.08
C ALA A 273 6.74 9.44 -4.02
N THR A 274 6.01 8.36 -4.37
CA THR A 274 5.14 7.62 -3.44
C THR A 274 5.90 7.10 -2.22
N VAL A 275 7.08 6.51 -2.44
CA VAL A 275 7.98 6.06 -1.37
C VAL A 275 8.41 7.23 -0.48
N LYS A 276 8.93 8.31 -1.05
CA LYS A 276 9.39 9.49 -0.30
C LYS A 276 8.27 10.12 0.53
N LEU A 277 7.07 10.20 -0.03
CA LEU A 277 5.88 10.73 0.63
C LEU A 277 5.53 9.91 1.88
N MET A 278 5.46 8.59 1.73
CA MET A 278 4.97 7.70 2.79
C MET A 278 6.05 7.22 3.78
N SER A 279 7.33 7.42 3.46
CA SER A 279 8.46 7.24 4.39
C SER A 279 8.44 8.19 5.61
N LYS A 280 7.60 9.24 5.59
CA LYS A 280 7.44 10.18 6.71
C LYS A 280 6.70 9.59 7.91
N TYR A 281 5.73 8.71 7.68
CA TYR A 281 4.81 8.22 8.71
C TYR A 281 5.35 6.94 9.33
N ASP A 282 5.51 6.89 10.65
CA ASP A 282 6.10 5.72 11.34
C ASP A 282 5.25 4.44 11.18
N ASN A 283 3.94 4.58 11.01
CA ASN A 283 3.00 3.48 10.78
C ASN A 283 2.95 2.94 9.34
N THR A 284 3.72 3.48 8.38
CA THR A 284 3.96 2.80 7.09
C THR A 284 4.84 1.56 7.33
N LEU A 285 4.26 0.36 7.31
CA LEU A 285 4.91 -0.91 7.65
C LEU A 285 5.73 -1.47 6.49
N GLY A 286 5.23 -1.34 5.25
CA GLY A 286 5.86 -1.95 4.08
C GLY A 286 5.34 -1.41 2.76
N PHE A 287 6.17 -1.55 1.72
CA PHE A 287 5.83 -1.20 0.34
C PHE A 287 5.76 -2.43 -0.55
N PHE A 288 4.73 -2.59 -1.37
CA PHE A 288 4.72 -3.59 -2.45
C PHE A 288 5.21 -2.95 -3.76
N ALA A 289 6.35 -3.43 -4.26
CA ALA A 289 6.94 -3.01 -5.53
C ALA A 289 6.15 -3.50 -6.76
N GLY A 290 5.25 -4.47 -6.59
CA GLY A 290 4.30 -4.93 -7.60
C GLY A 290 3.28 -5.91 -7.02
N ASN A 291 2.13 -6.03 -7.68
CA ASN A 291 1.05 -6.96 -7.33
C ASN A 291 0.71 -7.87 -8.51
N GLU A 292 0.87 -9.18 -8.30
CA GLU A 292 0.60 -10.26 -9.27
C GLU A 292 1.16 -10.00 -10.67
N VAL A 293 2.28 -9.28 -10.79
CA VAL A 293 2.93 -8.98 -12.07
C VAL A 293 3.30 -10.27 -12.83
N ILE A 294 3.63 -11.31 -12.06
CA ILE A 294 3.59 -12.71 -12.48
C ILE A 294 2.23 -13.27 -12.04
N ASN A 295 1.42 -13.73 -12.99
CA ASN A 295 0.11 -14.35 -12.73
C ASN A 295 -0.15 -15.60 -13.60
N ASP A 296 0.86 -16.06 -14.35
CA ASP A 296 0.90 -17.28 -15.16
C ASP A 296 2.37 -17.57 -15.53
N ALA A 297 2.65 -18.55 -16.39
CA ALA A 297 4.00 -18.85 -16.87
C ALA A 297 4.54 -17.79 -17.87
N ASP A 298 3.70 -17.35 -18.81
CA ASP A 298 4.02 -16.37 -19.88
C ASP A 298 4.47 -15.01 -19.32
N THR A 299 4.04 -14.66 -18.11
CA THR A 299 4.35 -13.41 -17.39
C THR A 299 5.60 -13.50 -16.50
N THR A 300 6.19 -14.68 -16.28
CA THR A 300 7.42 -14.81 -15.47
C THR A 300 8.62 -13.96 -15.94
N PRO A 301 8.83 -13.66 -17.24
CA PRO A 301 9.89 -12.75 -17.68
C PRO A 301 9.76 -11.31 -17.12
N ALA A 302 8.59 -10.91 -16.61
CA ALA A 302 8.41 -9.60 -15.99
C ALA A 302 9.07 -9.49 -14.59
N ALA A 303 9.32 -10.61 -13.91
CA ALA A 303 9.85 -10.65 -12.54
C ALA A 303 11.18 -9.88 -12.37
N VAL A 304 12.04 -9.92 -13.39
CA VAL A 304 13.35 -9.24 -13.37
C VAL A 304 13.22 -7.71 -13.27
N TYR A 305 12.15 -7.13 -13.83
CA TYR A 305 11.88 -5.70 -13.73
C TYR A 305 11.33 -5.34 -12.35
N VAL A 306 10.51 -6.21 -11.74
CA VAL A 306 10.03 -6.01 -10.37
C VAL A 306 11.19 -6.07 -9.37
N LYS A 307 12.13 -7.03 -9.48
CA LYS A 307 13.35 -7.02 -8.64
C LYS A 307 14.22 -5.78 -8.86
N ALA A 308 14.28 -5.24 -10.07
CA ALA A 308 14.98 -3.98 -10.34
C ALA A 308 14.30 -2.76 -9.68
N VAL A 309 12.96 -2.75 -9.61
CA VAL A 309 12.21 -1.74 -8.82
C VAL A 309 12.48 -1.88 -7.33
N VAL A 310 12.47 -3.10 -6.79
CA VAL A 310 12.82 -3.38 -5.37
C VAL A 310 14.21 -2.82 -5.05
N ARG A 311 15.20 -3.12 -5.91
CA ARG A 311 16.57 -2.58 -5.83
C ARG A 311 16.59 -1.05 -5.83
N ASP A 312 15.91 -0.43 -6.78
CA ASP A 312 15.93 1.03 -6.96
C ASP A 312 15.24 1.75 -5.79
N ILE A 313 14.10 1.23 -5.28
CA ILE A 313 13.43 1.77 -4.08
C ILE A 313 14.34 1.66 -2.85
N LYS A 314 14.89 0.47 -2.56
CA LYS A 314 15.76 0.27 -1.40
C LYS A 314 17.02 1.13 -1.48
N THR A 315 17.56 1.32 -2.68
CA THR A 315 18.75 2.16 -2.92
C THR A 315 18.41 3.64 -2.76
N PHE A 316 17.27 4.11 -3.27
CA PHE A 316 16.77 5.46 -3.06
C PHE A 316 16.59 5.77 -1.57
N GLN A 317 15.91 4.90 -0.81
CA GLN A 317 15.72 5.08 0.63
C GLN A 317 17.07 5.21 1.36
N ARG A 318 18.04 4.33 1.05
CA ARG A 318 19.40 4.34 1.61
C ARG A 318 20.21 5.58 1.26
N ASN A 319 20.06 6.13 0.04
CA ASN A 319 20.84 7.27 -0.45
C ASN A 319 20.24 8.65 -0.11
N THR A 320 18.97 8.72 0.31
CA THR A 320 18.26 9.98 0.59
C THR A 320 17.96 10.22 2.07
N ASP A 321 18.55 9.42 2.97
CA ASP A 321 18.36 9.45 4.43
C ASP A 321 16.92 9.13 4.90
N LEU A 322 16.13 8.40 4.09
CA LEU A 322 14.76 8.01 4.46
C LEU A 322 14.75 6.85 5.48
N ARG A 323 13.65 6.73 6.23
CA ARG A 323 13.38 5.54 7.06
C ARG A 323 13.30 4.34 6.13
N LEU A 324 14.16 3.33 6.35
CA LEU A 324 14.20 2.09 5.57
C LEU A 324 12.93 1.26 5.84
N ILE A 325 11.91 1.43 5.01
CA ILE A 325 10.69 0.62 5.01
C ILE A 325 10.95 -0.65 4.18
N PRO A 326 10.57 -1.84 4.68
CA PRO A 326 10.59 -3.08 3.94
C PRO A 326 9.92 -2.99 2.57
N VAL A 327 10.63 -3.41 1.51
CA VAL A 327 10.10 -3.46 0.14
C VAL A 327 9.86 -4.90 -0.27
N GLY A 328 8.60 -5.23 -0.50
CA GLY A 328 8.11 -6.56 -0.81
C GLY A 328 7.52 -6.74 -2.20
N TYR A 329 7.02 -7.95 -2.45
CA TYR A 329 6.18 -8.29 -3.60
C TYR A 329 4.92 -9.03 -3.13
N SER A 330 3.79 -8.77 -3.78
CA SER A 330 2.51 -9.48 -3.56
C SER A 330 2.24 -10.40 -4.76
N ALA A 331 2.15 -11.70 -4.51
CA ALA A 331 2.10 -12.74 -5.54
C ALA A 331 0.73 -13.43 -5.58
N ALA A 332 0.30 -13.85 -6.78
CA ALA A 332 -0.82 -14.76 -6.93
C ALA A 332 -0.41 -16.20 -6.51
N ASP A 333 -1.32 -16.96 -5.89
CA ASP A 333 -1.14 -18.39 -5.58
C ASP A 333 -1.31 -19.28 -6.83
N ILE A 334 -0.43 -19.08 -7.82
CA ILE A 334 -0.37 -19.90 -9.05
C ILE A 334 0.32 -21.23 -8.72
N GLU A 335 -0.41 -22.34 -8.82
CA GLU A 335 0.09 -23.65 -8.40
C GLU A 335 1.36 -24.08 -9.14
N GLU A 336 1.47 -23.70 -10.42
CA GLU A 336 2.54 -24.07 -11.33
C GLU A 336 3.86 -23.30 -11.15
N ASN A 337 3.87 -22.12 -10.49
CA ASN A 337 5.10 -21.32 -10.35
C ASN A 337 5.22 -20.44 -9.07
N ARG A 338 4.36 -20.65 -8.05
CA ARG A 338 4.41 -19.91 -6.77
C ARG A 338 5.72 -20.10 -5.99
N LEU A 339 6.31 -21.30 -6.01
CA LEU A 339 7.57 -21.59 -5.31
C LEU A 339 8.74 -20.89 -5.99
N GLU A 340 8.79 -20.97 -7.31
CA GLU A 340 9.75 -20.33 -8.19
C GLU A 340 9.69 -18.81 -8.03
N THR A 341 8.47 -18.25 -8.01
CA THR A 341 8.23 -16.82 -7.75
C THR A 341 8.79 -16.41 -6.38
N ALA A 342 8.42 -17.11 -5.30
CA ALA A 342 8.90 -16.81 -3.95
C ALA A 342 10.42 -16.91 -3.82
N HIS A 343 11.01 -18.00 -4.32
CA HIS A 343 12.45 -18.21 -4.33
C HIS A 343 13.16 -17.13 -5.12
N TYR A 344 12.69 -16.80 -6.33
CA TYR A 344 13.33 -15.78 -7.17
C TYR A 344 13.37 -14.40 -6.49
N PHE A 345 12.28 -13.95 -5.86
CA PHE A 345 12.30 -12.67 -5.15
C PHE A 345 13.20 -12.67 -3.91
N ASN A 346 13.48 -13.83 -3.31
CA ASN A 346 14.42 -14.03 -2.20
C ASN A 346 15.85 -14.41 -2.65
N CYS A 347 16.14 -14.56 -3.94
CA CYS A 347 17.43 -15.10 -4.42
C CYS A 347 18.44 -14.05 -4.93
N GLY A 348 19.67 -14.52 -5.13
CA GLY A 348 20.76 -13.79 -5.83
C GLY A 348 21.54 -12.85 -4.93
N ASP A 349 22.75 -12.48 -5.34
CA ASP A 349 23.74 -11.79 -4.49
C ASP A 349 23.34 -10.36 -4.07
N ASP A 350 22.61 -9.64 -4.91
CA ASP A 350 22.22 -8.23 -4.69
C ASP A 350 21.19 -8.10 -3.55
N GLU A 351 21.67 -7.69 -2.37
CA GLU A 351 20.88 -7.38 -1.16
C GLU A 351 19.76 -6.37 -1.40
N MET A 352 19.96 -5.46 -2.34
CA MET A 352 18.97 -4.44 -2.68
C MET A 352 17.88 -5.03 -3.57
N ALA A 353 18.21 -5.98 -4.45
CA ALA A 353 17.26 -6.65 -5.34
C ALA A 353 16.45 -7.79 -4.69
N ARG A 354 16.92 -8.38 -3.58
CA ARG A 354 16.10 -9.28 -2.75
C ARG A 354 14.99 -8.49 -2.07
N VAL A 355 13.77 -9.03 -2.03
CA VAL A 355 12.68 -8.41 -1.28
C VAL A 355 12.88 -8.57 0.22
N ASP A 356 12.42 -7.60 1.00
CA ASP A 356 12.48 -7.63 2.47
C ASP A 356 11.32 -8.41 3.09
N MET A 357 10.20 -8.55 2.36
CA MET A 357 8.99 -9.27 2.78
C MET A 357 8.26 -9.84 1.55
N PHE A 358 7.41 -10.85 1.75
CA PHE A 358 6.66 -11.47 0.65
C PHE A 358 5.21 -11.77 1.05
N GLY A 359 4.27 -11.46 0.15
CA GLY A 359 2.84 -11.68 0.35
C GLY A 359 2.26 -12.67 -0.68
N PHE A 360 1.33 -13.53 -0.25
CA PHE A 360 0.49 -14.35 -1.13
C PHE A 360 -0.99 -13.92 -1.11
N ASN A 361 -1.56 -13.74 -2.29
CA ASN A 361 -3.00 -13.61 -2.50
C ASN A 361 -3.61 -15.03 -2.52
N ASP A 362 -4.11 -15.50 -1.36
CA ASP A 362 -4.44 -16.90 -1.10
C ASP A 362 -5.93 -17.13 -0.82
N TYR A 363 -6.61 -17.68 -1.82
CA TYR A 363 -8.04 -18.03 -1.77
C TYR A 363 -8.28 -19.56 -1.72
N SER A 364 -7.29 -20.34 -1.25
CA SER A 364 -7.38 -21.81 -1.22
C SER A 364 -8.24 -22.37 -0.07
N TRP A 365 -8.43 -21.61 1.01
CA TRP A 365 -9.39 -21.94 2.07
C TRP A 365 -10.76 -21.32 1.78
N CYS A 366 -11.76 -22.15 1.45
CA CYS A 366 -13.12 -21.72 1.17
C CYS A 366 -14.13 -22.34 2.16
N GLY A 367 -14.96 -21.51 2.79
CA GLY A 367 -15.96 -21.97 3.76
C GLY A 367 -15.33 -22.64 4.99
N ARG A 368 -16.00 -23.66 5.55
CA ARG A 368 -15.50 -24.41 6.72
C ARG A 368 -14.53 -25.52 6.28
N SER A 369 -13.38 -25.13 5.73
CA SER A 369 -12.29 -26.04 5.33
C SER A 369 -11.45 -26.48 6.54
N SER A 370 -10.27 -27.07 6.27
CA SER A 370 -9.28 -27.41 7.29
C SER A 370 -7.85 -27.19 6.76
N PHE A 371 -6.87 -27.13 7.66
CA PHE A 371 -5.45 -26.89 7.35
C PHE A 371 -4.86 -27.82 6.28
N THR A 372 -5.32 -29.07 6.20
CA THR A 372 -4.91 -30.04 5.16
C THR A 372 -5.85 -30.08 3.96
N THR A 373 -7.04 -29.46 4.04
CA THR A 373 -8.02 -29.39 2.95
C THR A 373 -7.86 -28.14 2.10
N SER A 374 -7.32 -27.04 2.67
CA SER A 374 -6.86 -25.87 1.92
C SER A 374 -5.45 -26.04 1.33
N GLY A 375 -4.68 -27.04 1.79
CA GLY A 375 -3.24 -27.15 1.48
C GLY A 375 -2.36 -26.13 2.22
N TYR A 376 -2.87 -25.49 3.29
CA TYR A 376 -2.06 -24.64 4.17
C TYR A 376 -0.93 -25.44 4.85
N ASP A 377 -1.15 -26.73 5.13
CA ASP A 377 -0.09 -27.64 5.57
C ASP A 377 1.05 -27.74 4.54
N LYS A 378 0.73 -27.76 3.25
CA LYS A 378 1.72 -27.84 2.15
C LYS A 378 2.43 -26.52 1.90
N LYS A 379 1.76 -25.39 2.12
CA LYS A 379 2.39 -24.07 2.07
C LYS A 379 3.35 -23.87 3.24
N VAL A 380 3.00 -24.31 4.44
CA VAL A 380 3.94 -24.34 5.58
C VAL A 380 5.11 -25.29 5.31
N GLU A 381 4.85 -26.52 4.85
CA GLU A 381 5.90 -27.51 4.52
C GLU A 381 6.89 -27.00 3.46
N ALA A 382 6.42 -26.23 2.47
CA ALA A 382 7.26 -25.69 1.40
C ALA A 382 8.05 -24.42 1.78
N TYR A 383 7.52 -23.59 2.68
CA TYR A 383 8.13 -22.29 3.06
C TYR A 383 8.83 -22.28 4.43
N ASP A 384 8.96 -23.41 5.12
CA ASP A 384 9.61 -23.53 6.45
C ASP A 384 11.03 -22.94 6.52
N ASN A 385 11.78 -23.04 5.42
CA ASN A 385 13.14 -22.51 5.26
C ASN A 385 13.18 -21.14 4.52
N TYR A 386 12.06 -20.42 4.40
CA TYR A 386 12.01 -19.11 3.76
C TYR A 386 12.54 -18.00 4.70
N SER A 387 13.56 -17.27 4.26
CA SER A 387 14.42 -16.46 5.14
C SER A 387 13.90 -15.07 5.54
N ILE A 388 12.75 -14.66 5.03
CA ILE A 388 12.16 -13.33 5.19
C ILE A 388 10.67 -13.43 5.55
N PRO A 389 10.05 -12.38 6.13
CA PRO A 389 8.65 -12.44 6.54
C PRO A 389 7.69 -12.76 5.40
N LEU A 390 6.93 -13.84 5.60
CA LEU A 390 5.87 -14.30 4.73
C LEU A 390 4.50 -14.02 5.38
N PHE A 391 3.49 -13.68 4.58
CA PHE A 391 2.12 -13.45 5.04
C PHE A 391 1.12 -13.65 3.89
N LEU A 392 -0.18 -13.74 4.22
CA LEU A 392 -1.22 -13.71 3.20
C LEU A 392 -1.56 -12.24 2.91
N SER A 393 -1.16 -11.72 1.75
CA SER A 393 -1.41 -10.33 1.33
C SER A 393 -2.86 -10.07 0.96
N GLU A 394 -3.61 -11.12 0.64
CA GLU A 394 -5.07 -11.16 0.52
C GLU A 394 -5.55 -12.58 0.92
N PHE A 395 -6.67 -12.70 1.63
CA PHE A 395 -7.38 -13.97 1.84
C PHE A 395 -8.89 -13.78 2.05
N GLY A 396 -9.65 -14.88 2.03
CA GLY A 396 -11.08 -14.91 2.38
C GLY A 396 -12.00 -15.30 1.22
N CYS A 397 -11.84 -16.51 0.70
CA CYS A 397 -12.55 -17.05 -0.48
C CYS A 397 -14.10 -16.96 -0.38
N ASN A 398 -14.74 -16.23 -1.29
CA ASN A 398 -16.19 -16.03 -1.31
C ASN A 398 -17.00 -17.12 -2.04
N LYS A 399 -16.41 -18.29 -2.37
CA LYS A 399 -17.15 -19.42 -2.98
C LYS A 399 -18.24 -20.02 -2.08
N ILE A 400 -18.23 -19.70 -0.79
CA ILE A 400 -19.27 -20.06 0.19
C ILE A 400 -19.59 -18.80 1.00
N THR A 401 -20.82 -18.31 0.91
CA THR A 401 -21.30 -17.09 1.60
C THR A 401 -22.50 -17.38 2.52
N PRO A 402 -22.66 -16.65 3.64
CA PRO A 402 -21.68 -15.76 4.26
C PRO A 402 -20.36 -16.46 4.60
N ARG A 403 -19.24 -15.74 4.46
CA ARG A 403 -17.89 -16.28 4.71
C ARG A 403 -17.68 -16.49 6.21
N PRO A 404 -17.32 -17.70 6.66
CA PRO A 404 -17.17 -18.00 8.08
C PRO A 404 -15.75 -17.70 8.63
N PHE A 405 -14.82 -17.26 7.77
CA PHE A 405 -13.42 -16.91 8.06
C PHE A 405 -12.63 -17.89 8.96
N THR A 406 -12.99 -19.17 8.94
CA THR A 406 -12.39 -20.21 9.80
C THR A 406 -10.88 -20.42 9.60
N GLU A 407 -10.34 -20.01 8.45
CA GLU A 407 -8.91 -19.91 8.13
C GLU A 407 -8.12 -19.10 9.15
N ILE A 408 -8.73 -18.08 9.78
CA ILE A 408 -8.10 -17.26 10.82
C ILE A 408 -7.64 -18.13 12.00
N SER A 409 -8.40 -19.17 12.36
CA SER A 409 -8.00 -20.13 13.40
C SER A 409 -6.74 -20.94 13.05
N ALA A 410 -6.39 -21.05 11.77
CA ALA A 410 -5.15 -21.67 11.30
C ALA A 410 -4.02 -20.64 11.14
N ILE A 411 -4.31 -19.46 10.57
CA ILE A 411 -3.35 -18.37 10.33
C ILE A 411 -2.65 -17.93 11.62
N PHE A 412 -3.37 -17.84 12.74
CA PHE A 412 -2.81 -17.49 14.05
C PHE A 412 -2.48 -18.71 14.93
N SER A 413 -2.32 -19.90 14.35
CA SER A 413 -1.96 -21.12 15.09
C SER A 413 -0.45 -21.38 15.12
N ASP A 414 0.00 -22.08 16.16
CA ASP A 414 1.41 -22.54 16.31
C ASP A 414 1.89 -23.46 15.17
N LYS A 415 1.00 -23.91 14.28
CA LYS A 415 1.34 -24.69 13.08
C LYS A 415 1.73 -23.83 11.88
N MET A 416 1.30 -22.57 11.85
CA MET A 416 1.48 -21.66 10.72
C MET A 416 2.39 -20.48 11.08
N SER A 417 2.44 -20.10 12.36
CA SER A 417 3.26 -19.00 12.86
C SER A 417 4.78 -19.13 12.71
N PRO A 418 5.43 -20.32 12.66
CA PRO A 418 6.87 -20.39 12.39
C PRO A 418 7.26 -19.81 11.03
N VAL A 419 6.30 -19.79 10.09
CA VAL A 419 6.49 -19.45 8.68
C VAL A 419 5.76 -18.18 8.28
N PHE A 420 4.48 -18.03 8.65
CA PHE A 420 3.64 -16.90 8.29
C PHE A 420 3.44 -15.93 9.46
N SER A 421 3.39 -14.64 9.17
CA SER A 421 3.20 -13.54 10.15
C SER A 421 1.81 -12.90 10.09
N GLY A 422 0.78 -13.70 9.81
CA GLY A 422 -0.62 -13.26 9.69
C GLY A 422 -1.07 -13.04 8.24
N GLY A 423 -2.02 -12.13 8.05
CA GLY A 423 -2.49 -11.73 6.72
C GLY A 423 -3.63 -10.70 6.73
N LEU A 424 -4.11 -10.35 5.53
CA LEU A 424 -5.17 -9.35 5.30
C LEU A 424 -6.38 -9.94 4.57
N VAL A 425 -7.59 -9.53 4.99
CA VAL A 425 -8.85 -9.97 4.37
C VAL A 425 -9.21 -9.11 3.16
N TYR A 426 -9.53 -9.75 2.04
CA TYR A 426 -10.05 -9.11 0.84
C TYR A 426 -11.60 -9.10 0.86
N GLU A 427 -12.31 -7.98 0.81
CA GLU A 427 -11.88 -6.58 1.00
C GLU A 427 -12.92 -5.80 1.82
N TYR A 428 -12.62 -4.56 2.20
CA TYR A 428 -13.52 -3.76 3.03
C TYR A 428 -14.87 -3.46 2.36
N SER A 429 -14.87 -2.86 1.16
CA SER A 429 -16.09 -2.32 0.53
C SER A 429 -16.76 -3.30 -0.44
N MET A 430 -18.10 -3.26 -0.50
CA MET A 430 -18.88 -4.11 -1.39
C MET A 430 -18.88 -3.56 -2.82
N GLU A 431 -17.98 -4.12 -3.63
CA GLU A 431 -17.86 -3.88 -5.07
C GLU A 431 -18.52 -5.01 -5.90
N GLY A 432 -18.46 -4.92 -7.23
CA GLY A 432 -19.06 -5.89 -8.16
C GLY A 432 -18.39 -7.27 -8.24
N ASN A 433 -17.64 -7.65 -7.21
CA ASN A 433 -16.91 -8.93 -7.05
C ASN A 433 -17.45 -9.79 -5.89
N ASP A 434 -18.41 -9.27 -5.11
CA ASP A 434 -19.01 -9.89 -3.92
C ASP A 434 -17.98 -10.24 -2.81
N TYR A 435 -16.92 -9.44 -2.63
CA TYR A 435 -15.89 -9.62 -1.58
C TYR A 435 -15.99 -8.66 -0.37
N GLY A 436 -16.90 -7.67 -0.41
CA GLY A 436 -16.97 -6.64 0.62
C GLY A 436 -17.50 -7.08 1.99
N LEU A 437 -17.00 -6.46 3.05
CA LEU A 437 -17.57 -6.53 4.41
C LEU A 437 -18.64 -5.46 4.66
N VAL A 438 -18.60 -4.33 3.94
CA VAL A 438 -19.52 -3.21 4.16
C VAL A 438 -20.05 -2.60 2.86
N GLN A 439 -21.33 -2.21 2.86
CA GLN A 439 -21.90 -1.37 1.81
C GLN A 439 -21.73 0.10 2.18
N ILE A 440 -20.92 0.82 1.41
CA ILE A 440 -20.81 2.28 1.46
C ILE A 440 -21.96 2.90 0.64
N SER A 441 -22.56 4.01 1.11
CA SER A 441 -23.60 4.73 0.37
C SER A 441 -23.04 5.54 -0.80
N SER A 442 -23.87 5.78 -1.82
CA SER A 442 -23.50 6.55 -3.02
C SER A 442 -23.20 8.04 -2.76
N ASP A 443 -23.51 8.55 -1.58
CA ASP A 443 -23.12 9.90 -1.12
C ASP A 443 -21.89 9.90 -0.18
N ASN A 444 -21.26 8.73 0.01
CA ASN A 444 -20.05 8.49 0.78
C ASN A 444 -20.16 8.79 2.30
N LYS A 445 -21.37 8.79 2.89
CA LYS A 445 -21.56 9.17 4.32
C LYS A 445 -21.97 8.03 5.25
N THR A 446 -22.68 7.02 4.76
CA THR A 446 -23.18 5.92 5.59
C THR A 446 -22.60 4.60 5.15
N VAL A 447 -22.36 3.72 6.11
CA VAL A 447 -21.76 2.40 5.92
C VAL A 447 -22.62 1.39 6.66
N THR A 448 -22.98 0.31 5.97
CA THR A 448 -23.80 -0.78 6.51
C THR A 448 -22.98 -2.07 6.47
N THR A 449 -22.79 -2.70 7.62
CA THR A 449 -22.10 -4.00 7.75
C THR A 449 -22.98 -5.15 7.23
N ASN A 450 -22.36 -6.28 6.90
CA ASN A 450 -23.06 -7.50 6.50
C ASN A 450 -22.65 -8.70 7.39
N ASP A 451 -23.23 -9.88 7.12
CA ASP A 451 -22.95 -11.13 7.84
C ASP A 451 -21.45 -11.49 7.83
N ASP A 452 -20.70 -11.17 6.76
CA ASP A 452 -19.25 -11.40 6.67
C ASP A 452 -18.47 -10.52 7.66
N PHE A 453 -18.87 -9.26 7.84
CA PHE A 453 -18.27 -8.36 8.85
C PHE A 453 -18.42 -8.92 10.27
N ASP A 454 -19.61 -9.39 10.63
CA ASP A 454 -19.87 -9.93 11.97
C ASP A 454 -19.16 -11.29 12.17
N ASN A 455 -19.11 -12.15 11.14
CA ASN A 455 -18.31 -13.38 11.16
C ASN A 455 -16.81 -13.09 11.35
N LEU A 456 -16.27 -12.11 10.61
CA LEU A 456 -14.86 -11.73 10.71
C LEU A 456 -14.52 -11.17 12.11
N LYS A 457 -15.40 -10.34 12.66
CA LYS A 457 -15.31 -9.79 14.01
C LYS A 457 -15.30 -10.88 15.08
N GLU A 458 -16.11 -11.94 14.93
CA GLU A 458 -16.04 -13.12 15.81
C GLU A 458 -14.71 -13.88 15.65
N GLN A 459 -14.24 -14.12 14.42
CA GLN A 459 -12.99 -14.86 14.20
C GLN A 459 -11.75 -14.10 14.69
N PHE A 460 -11.60 -12.79 14.41
CA PHE A 460 -10.47 -12.02 14.91
C PHE A 460 -10.50 -11.84 16.44
N SER A 461 -11.67 -11.63 17.06
CA SER A 461 -11.76 -11.47 18.52
C SER A 461 -11.56 -12.77 19.30
N SER A 462 -11.81 -13.94 18.69
CA SER A 462 -11.60 -15.25 19.31
C SER A 462 -10.20 -15.84 19.04
N ALA A 463 -9.61 -15.58 17.87
CA ALA A 463 -8.26 -16.01 17.55
C ALA A 463 -7.22 -15.24 18.37
N LYS A 464 -6.33 -15.96 19.07
CA LYS A 464 -5.22 -15.39 19.84
C LYS A 464 -3.93 -15.46 19.02
N ASN A 465 -2.99 -14.55 19.28
CA ASN A 465 -1.64 -14.73 18.75
C ASN A 465 -0.94 -15.92 19.46
N PRO A 466 -0.03 -16.63 18.78
CA PRO A 466 0.87 -17.60 19.39
C PRO A 466 1.66 -17.02 20.57
N SER A 467 2.07 -17.88 21.50
CA SER A 467 2.84 -17.45 22.67
C SER A 467 4.31 -17.16 22.34
N GLY A 468 4.86 -16.08 22.91
CA GLY A 468 6.25 -15.69 22.71
C GLY A 468 6.48 -15.14 21.30
N ASP A 469 7.54 -15.62 20.64
CA ASP A 469 7.88 -15.26 19.26
C ASP A 469 7.17 -16.14 18.21
N GLY A 470 6.35 -17.10 18.63
CA GLY A 470 5.61 -18.03 17.75
C GLY A 470 6.49 -18.92 16.87
N GLY A 471 7.75 -19.17 17.27
CA GLY A 471 8.65 -20.08 16.59
C GLY A 471 9.27 -19.54 15.30
N TYR A 472 9.39 -18.22 15.16
CA TYR A 472 10.07 -17.63 13.99
C TYR A 472 11.53 -18.08 13.85
N HIS A 473 12.02 -18.09 12.61
CA HIS A 473 13.36 -18.55 12.26
C HIS A 473 14.32 -17.37 12.01
N THR A 474 15.57 -17.53 12.44
CA THR A 474 16.65 -16.54 12.24
C THR A 474 17.88 -17.20 11.62
N GLY A 475 18.62 -16.46 10.79
CA GLY A 475 19.84 -16.97 10.13
C GLY A 475 19.59 -18.02 9.03
N LEU A 476 18.36 -18.17 8.55
CA LEU A 476 18.05 -18.98 7.38
C LEU A 476 18.77 -18.44 6.12
N PRO A 477 19.18 -19.32 5.18
CA PRO A 477 19.80 -18.89 3.93
C PRO A 477 18.79 -18.24 2.99
N PHE A 478 19.26 -17.26 2.21
CA PHE A 478 18.51 -16.79 1.03
C PHE A 478 18.28 -17.93 0.03
N SER A 479 17.18 -17.88 -0.70
CA SER A 479 16.82 -18.91 -1.69
C SER A 479 17.83 -18.96 -2.84
N GLU A 480 18.02 -20.14 -3.42
CA GLU A 480 18.65 -20.26 -4.74
C GLU A 480 17.70 -19.74 -5.82
N CYS A 481 18.23 -19.19 -6.92
CA CYS A 481 17.38 -18.73 -8.02
C CYS A 481 16.85 -19.94 -8.82
N PRO A 482 15.57 -19.97 -9.23
CA PRO A 482 15.02 -21.12 -9.94
C PRO A 482 15.65 -21.29 -11.32
N GLU A 483 15.99 -22.53 -11.68
CA GLU A 483 16.43 -22.85 -13.04
C GLU A 483 15.31 -22.57 -14.07
N LYS A 484 15.70 -22.17 -15.28
CA LYS A 484 14.72 -21.90 -16.35
C LYS A 484 14.01 -23.17 -16.80
N SER A 485 12.69 -23.08 -16.95
CA SER A 485 11.81 -24.19 -17.29
C SER A 485 10.56 -23.70 -18.03
N ASP A 486 9.70 -24.61 -18.49
CA ASP A 486 8.43 -24.30 -19.15
C ASP A 486 7.44 -23.50 -18.27
N VAL A 487 7.70 -23.37 -16.96
CA VAL A 487 6.92 -22.57 -16.00
C VAL A 487 7.68 -21.35 -15.43
N TRP A 488 8.95 -21.16 -15.82
CA TRP A 488 9.82 -20.10 -15.30
C TRP A 488 10.87 -19.62 -16.30
N GLU A 489 10.68 -18.42 -16.87
CA GLU A 489 11.59 -17.83 -17.88
C GLU A 489 12.35 -16.56 -17.41
N ALA A 490 12.26 -16.17 -16.13
CA ALA A 490 12.90 -14.95 -15.62
C ALA A 490 14.44 -14.94 -15.79
N GLU A 491 15.03 -13.75 -15.95
CA GLU A 491 16.49 -13.58 -16.02
C GLU A 491 17.06 -13.22 -14.64
N ASP A 492 18.09 -13.91 -14.16
CA ASP A 492 18.77 -13.55 -12.90
C ASP A 492 19.53 -12.22 -13.01
N LYS A 493 19.99 -11.88 -14.21
CA LYS A 493 20.65 -10.60 -14.46
C LYS A 493 19.61 -9.48 -14.61
N LEU A 494 19.44 -8.72 -13.53
CA LEU A 494 18.66 -7.48 -13.51
C LEU A 494 19.14 -6.46 -14.58
N PRO A 495 18.22 -5.65 -15.13
CA PRO A 495 18.58 -4.45 -15.88
C PRO A 495 19.23 -3.40 -14.97
N ASP A 496 20.14 -2.60 -15.53
CA ASP A 496 20.66 -1.40 -14.87
C ASP A 496 19.51 -0.38 -14.68
N THR A 497 19.61 0.48 -13.65
CA THR A 497 18.66 1.58 -13.42
C THR A 497 18.57 2.48 -14.69
N PRO A 498 17.36 2.84 -15.17
CA PRO A 498 17.16 3.79 -16.27
C PRO A 498 17.95 5.08 -16.00
N LYS A 499 18.78 5.52 -16.95
CA LYS A 499 19.79 6.54 -16.65
C LYS A 499 19.20 7.87 -16.16
N GLY A 500 18.02 8.25 -16.66
CA GLY A 500 17.31 9.45 -16.21
C GLY A 500 16.78 9.37 -14.79
N ALA A 501 16.64 8.18 -14.21
CA ALA A 501 16.26 8.00 -12.81
C ALA A 501 17.46 8.13 -11.85
N LEU A 502 18.69 8.12 -12.36
CA LEU A 502 19.89 8.16 -11.52
C LEU A 502 19.99 9.45 -10.69
N LYS A 503 19.40 10.57 -11.13
CA LYS A 503 19.33 11.81 -10.32
C LYS A 503 18.52 11.64 -9.03
N TYR A 504 17.45 10.83 -9.08
CA TYR A 504 16.66 10.47 -7.91
C TYR A 504 17.44 9.49 -7.03
N ILE A 505 17.99 8.42 -7.62
CA ILE A 505 18.76 7.40 -6.89
C ILE A 505 20.02 7.97 -6.21
N LYS A 506 20.68 8.96 -6.80
CA LYS A 506 21.82 9.69 -6.21
C LYS A 506 21.40 10.80 -5.23
N GLY A 507 20.11 11.06 -5.05
CA GLY A 507 19.59 12.13 -4.20
C GLY A 507 19.93 13.56 -4.66
N THR A 508 20.26 13.75 -5.94
CA THR A 508 20.56 15.09 -6.50
C THR A 508 19.31 15.85 -6.93
N VAL A 509 18.21 15.13 -7.20
CA VAL A 509 16.88 15.68 -7.49
C VAL A 509 15.84 14.88 -6.71
N ASP A 510 14.82 15.57 -6.22
CA ASP A 510 13.66 14.94 -5.59
C ASP A 510 12.69 14.41 -6.65
N PRO A 511 12.15 13.18 -6.52
CA PRO A 511 11.05 12.72 -7.35
C PRO A 511 9.78 13.50 -6.98
N GLU A 512 9.04 13.98 -8.00
CA GLU A 512 7.89 14.87 -7.81
C GLU A 512 6.54 14.14 -7.90
N GLY A 513 6.47 13.06 -8.69
CA GLY A 513 5.22 12.38 -9.01
C GLY A 513 4.28 13.16 -9.95
N ASN A 514 3.21 12.49 -10.40
CA ASN A 514 2.10 13.02 -11.21
C ASN A 514 0.74 12.46 -10.74
N GLY A 515 0.69 11.80 -9.59
CA GLY A 515 -0.54 11.30 -8.97
C GLY A 515 -1.29 10.31 -9.85
N PHE A 516 -2.63 10.37 -9.82
CA PHE A 516 -3.48 9.56 -10.67
C PHE A 516 -3.51 10.00 -12.16
N ASP A 517 -2.90 11.14 -12.52
CA ASP A 517 -2.72 11.57 -13.91
C ASP A 517 -1.49 10.93 -14.59
N ALA A 518 -0.64 10.20 -13.85
CA ALA A 518 0.53 9.51 -14.38
C ALA A 518 0.20 8.51 -15.51
N ASP A 519 0.99 8.53 -16.59
CA ASP A 519 0.87 7.57 -17.71
C ASP A 519 2.29 7.19 -18.19
N THR A 520 2.84 6.10 -17.63
CA THR A 520 4.28 5.80 -17.74
C THR A 520 4.58 4.37 -18.20
N GLN A 521 3.62 3.44 -18.07
CA GLN A 521 3.78 2.02 -18.43
C GLN A 521 4.25 1.79 -19.89
N TRP A 522 3.97 2.72 -20.81
CA TRP A 522 4.26 2.60 -22.24
C TRP A 522 5.27 3.63 -22.78
N ALA A 523 5.94 4.37 -21.88
CA ALA A 523 6.79 5.53 -22.18
C ALA A 523 8.17 5.21 -22.81
N CYS A 524 8.32 4.06 -23.49
CA CYS A 524 9.58 3.51 -24.05
C CYS A 524 10.53 4.51 -24.73
N VAL A 525 9.98 5.52 -25.39
CA VAL A 525 10.70 6.40 -26.33
C VAL A 525 10.75 7.86 -25.88
N ASP A 526 10.22 8.16 -24.69
CA ASP A 526 10.06 9.54 -24.24
C ASP A 526 11.38 10.15 -23.76
N GLY A 527 11.50 11.47 -23.95
CA GLY A 527 12.74 12.21 -23.73
C GLY A 527 13.22 12.16 -22.28
N GLY A 528 14.50 11.86 -22.08
CA GLY A 528 15.12 11.76 -20.76
C GLY A 528 15.21 10.34 -20.19
N ASN A 529 14.53 9.34 -20.76
CA ASN A 529 14.51 7.98 -20.20
C ASN A 529 15.88 7.28 -20.13
N ASP A 530 16.83 7.62 -21.01
CA ASP A 530 18.15 6.96 -21.11
C ASP A 530 19.35 7.92 -21.05
N THR A 531 19.14 9.15 -20.57
CA THR A 531 20.18 10.17 -20.35
C THR A 531 20.47 10.30 -18.86
N ASP A 532 21.73 10.16 -18.42
CA ASP A 532 22.11 10.54 -17.04
C ASP A 532 22.36 12.07 -17.02
N ASP A 533 21.49 12.81 -16.36
CA ASP A 533 21.57 14.27 -16.16
C ASP A 533 21.90 14.66 -14.71
N SER A 534 22.29 13.68 -13.87
CA SER A 534 22.54 13.90 -12.44
C SER A 534 23.62 14.95 -12.14
N ASP A 535 24.62 15.06 -13.02
CA ASP A 535 25.76 15.95 -12.85
C ASP A 535 25.36 17.43 -13.02
N ASP A 536 24.35 17.73 -13.85
CA ASP A 536 23.80 19.09 -13.99
C ASP A 536 23.14 19.56 -12.68
N HIS A 537 22.57 18.62 -11.91
CA HIS A 537 21.94 18.86 -10.61
C HIS A 537 22.91 18.82 -9.42
N SER A 538 24.09 18.20 -9.58
CA SER A 538 25.10 18.01 -8.51
C SER A 538 25.58 19.30 -7.82
N SER A 539 25.40 20.45 -8.47
CA SER A 539 25.78 21.77 -7.93
C SER A 539 24.86 22.29 -6.81
N VAL A 540 23.64 21.74 -6.66
CA VAL A 540 22.65 22.20 -5.67
C VAL A 540 22.83 21.48 -4.32
N SER A 541 23.99 21.67 -3.69
CA SER A 541 24.27 21.11 -2.37
C SER A 541 23.31 21.66 -1.30
N ARG A 542 22.68 20.75 -0.53
CA ARG A 542 21.71 21.00 0.56
C ARG A 542 22.07 22.24 1.40
N SER A 543 21.31 23.34 1.24
CA SER A 543 21.37 24.52 2.11
C SER A 543 19.97 24.95 2.55
N SER A 544 19.30 24.09 3.34
CA SER A 544 18.01 24.37 3.99
C SER A 544 18.16 25.27 5.23
N THR A 545 18.99 26.32 5.15
CA THR A 545 19.06 27.34 6.20
C THR A 545 17.77 28.17 6.16
N ARG A 546 16.86 27.90 7.10
CA ARG A 546 15.51 28.47 7.21
C ARG A 546 15.54 29.96 7.63
N SER A 547 16.11 30.83 6.79
CA SER A 547 16.12 32.28 6.99
C SER A 547 14.84 32.94 6.48
N SER A 548 13.89 33.19 7.37
CA SER A 548 12.70 33.98 7.07
C SER A 548 13.05 35.45 6.83
N THR A 549 12.87 35.96 5.61
CA THR A 549 13.12 37.36 5.29
C THR A 549 11.88 38.00 4.64
N ARG A 550 11.38 39.07 5.25
CA ARG A 550 10.26 39.87 4.73
C ARG A 550 10.65 40.61 3.46
N SER A 551 9.70 40.76 2.53
CA SER A 551 9.84 41.62 1.36
C SER A 551 9.97 43.10 1.77
N SER A 552 11.07 43.76 1.39
CA SER A 552 11.18 45.22 1.42
C SER A 552 11.94 45.72 0.19
N SER A 553 11.31 46.61 -0.57
CA SER A 553 11.83 47.18 -1.82
C SER A 553 13.07 48.07 -1.61
N GLY A 554 14.10 47.89 -2.43
CA GLY A 554 15.26 48.79 -2.47
C GLY A 554 15.97 48.73 -3.82
N SER A 555 15.84 49.78 -4.63
CA SER A 555 16.53 49.93 -5.92
C SER A 555 17.85 50.69 -5.77
N SER A 556 18.91 50.29 -6.48
CA SER A 556 19.66 51.19 -7.39
C SER A 556 21.00 50.60 -7.90
N SER A 557 21.42 51.14 -9.05
CA SER A 557 22.81 51.27 -9.56
C SER A 557 23.73 50.03 -9.62
N ALA A 558 24.17 49.72 -10.85
CA ALA A 558 25.35 48.89 -11.10
C ALA A 558 26.65 49.73 -11.02
N THR A 559 27.77 49.06 -10.73
CA THR A 559 29.11 49.56 -11.08
C THR A 559 30.00 48.40 -11.54
N SER A 560 30.84 48.63 -12.53
CA SER A 560 31.74 47.64 -13.12
C SER A 560 33.06 47.50 -12.36
N GLY A 561 33.54 46.27 -12.19
CA GLY A 561 34.88 45.95 -11.70
C GLY A 561 35.47 44.80 -12.53
N SER A 562 36.38 45.11 -13.45
CA SER A 562 36.90 44.17 -14.45
C SER A 562 38.34 43.74 -14.17
N SER A 563 38.67 42.49 -14.54
CA SER A 563 40.03 41.95 -14.68
C SER A 563 40.83 41.80 -13.36
N SER A 564 41.72 40.82 -13.22
CA SER A 564 42.53 40.20 -14.26
C SER A 564 42.83 38.72 -14.01
N SER A 565 43.16 38.01 -15.09
CA SER A 565 43.59 36.62 -15.08
C SER A 565 45.11 36.50 -15.05
N SER A 566 45.62 35.54 -14.30
CA SER A 566 46.90 34.89 -14.61
C SER A 566 46.84 33.42 -14.19
N SER A 567 47.10 32.54 -15.16
CA SER A 567 47.27 31.11 -14.95
C SER A 567 48.76 30.77 -14.89
N SER A 568 49.14 29.70 -14.18
CA SER A 568 49.91 28.60 -14.80
C SER A 568 50.35 27.49 -13.81
N SER A 569 50.17 26.25 -14.26
CA SER A 569 51.02 25.06 -14.05
C SER A 569 51.73 24.82 -12.68
N SER A 570 51.14 23.93 -11.90
CA SER A 570 51.73 22.63 -11.48
C SER A 570 53.24 22.48 -11.17
N SER A 571 53.56 21.80 -10.05
CA SER A 571 54.21 20.46 -10.16
C SER A 571 54.32 19.65 -8.85
N LYS A 572 53.84 18.39 -8.93
CA LYS A 572 54.41 17.12 -8.41
C LYS A 572 55.02 16.99 -6.99
N LYS A 573 54.58 15.89 -6.36
CA LYS A 573 55.31 14.86 -5.57
C LYS A 573 55.41 14.96 -4.03
N SER A 574 54.82 13.92 -3.41
CA SER A 574 55.48 12.96 -2.51
C SER A 574 55.93 13.42 -1.11
N GLY A 575 55.19 13.01 -0.08
CA GLY A 575 55.65 12.98 1.32
C GLY A 575 54.80 12.01 2.16
N THR A 576 55.41 10.93 2.64
CA THR A 576 54.75 9.89 3.46
C THR A 576 54.95 10.13 4.95
N ALA A 577 53.89 10.09 5.75
CA ALA A 577 54.00 9.81 7.19
C ALA A 577 52.69 9.25 7.78
N HIS A 578 52.82 8.12 8.47
CA HIS A 578 51.82 7.55 9.37
C HIS A 578 51.29 8.54 10.43
N TYR A 579 50.04 8.35 10.84
CA TYR A 579 49.70 8.25 12.27
C TYR A 579 48.64 7.15 12.49
N GLY A 580 48.77 6.43 13.61
CA GLY A 580 47.83 5.38 14.04
C GLY A 580 46.63 5.93 14.84
N PRO A 581 45.67 5.07 15.21
CA PRO A 581 44.36 5.50 15.70
C PRO A 581 44.35 5.96 17.17
N SER A 582 43.58 7.02 17.44
CA SER A 582 43.24 7.44 18.80
C SER A 582 41.90 6.84 19.23
N SER A 583 41.94 5.90 20.17
CA SER A 583 40.75 5.34 20.81
C SER A 583 40.11 6.34 21.79
N LEU A 584 38.78 6.42 21.79
CA LEU A 584 38.01 7.01 22.89
C LEU A 584 36.85 6.07 23.25
N PHE A 585 36.95 5.48 24.44
CA PHE A 585 35.96 4.61 25.07
C PHE A 585 35.70 5.12 26.48
N GLY A 586 34.42 5.13 26.90
CA GLY A 586 33.99 5.64 28.20
C GLY A 586 33.71 7.16 28.22
N LEU A 587 32.76 7.67 29.01
CA LEU A 587 31.79 6.99 29.88
C LEU A 587 30.42 7.69 29.78
N CYS A 588 29.33 6.93 29.91
CA CYS A 588 28.22 7.24 30.83
C CYS A 588 27.15 6.15 30.80
N ALA A 589 27.13 5.28 31.81
CA ALA A 589 26.05 4.33 32.04
C ALA A 589 25.92 4.04 33.55
N ALA A 590 25.11 4.82 34.26
CA ALA A 590 24.59 4.52 35.59
C ALA A 590 23.56 5.57 36.05
N PHE A 591 22.28 5.23 36.03
CA PHE A 591 21.33 5.70 37.06
C PHE A 591 20.21 4.66 37.19
N MET A 592 20.19 3.95 38.32
CA MET A 592 19.20 2.91 38.61
C MET A 592 18.43 3.26 39.89
N ALA A 593 17.15 2.89 39.89
CA ALA A 593 16.34 2.47 41.05
C ALA A 593 16.51 3.20 42.41
N MET A 594 15.68 4.23 42.62
CA MET A 594 14.94 4.52 43.87
C MET A 594 13.65 5.29 43.46
N MET A 595 12.49 5.13 44.08
CA MET A 595 12.13 4.56 45.40
C MET A 595 11.05 3.46 45.32
N ALA A 596 10.66 2.97 46.52
CA ALA A 596 9.62 1.98 46.81
C ALA A 596 8.19 2.41 46.41
#